data_AF-A0A2S3GRY7-F1
#
_entry.id   AF-A0A2S3GRY7-F1
#
_cell.length_a   1.000
_cell.length_b   1.000
_cell.length_c   1.000
_cell.angle_alpha   90.00
_cell.angle_beta   90.00
_cell.angle_gamma   90.00
#
_symmetry.space_group_name_H-M   'P 1'
#
loop_
_entity.id
_entity.type
_entity.pdbx_description
1 polymer ?
#
loop_
_entity_poly.entity_id
_entity_poly.type
_entity_poly.pdbx_seq_one_letter_code
_entity_poly.pdbx_strand_id
1 'polypeptide(L)'
;MDAAAREAQGGLEWRVTVPEGASVAVEHEAGAAARAWAWALARVAAAWSAVAGFAGKVWRIGADDPRRAVHGLKVGLALALVSVFYYTRPLYDGVGGAAMWAIMTVVVVFEYTVGGSVYKCFNRAVATASAGVLALGVHWVAGKTGEFEPYILTGSLFLLAAAATFSRFIPTVKARFDYGVTIFILTYSLVAVSGYRVDELAALAQQRLSTIAIGIFMCLAVAVFVCPVWAGQELHLLTTRNMDKLADALEGCVEDYFAGGPAQAKSGGYRCVLNSKASEDAQANLARWEPPHGQFGFRHPYAQYGKVGASMRACAYCVEALGSCAGAEAQAPEHAKRLLRGACARVAARCARVLREASRSVATMTASRALDFAAADMDTALHELQGDMRSLPSTLAAELAAETSLMDTMPVFTVASLLVEISARVEGVVDAVDELATLASFKQVDGDDDDDGKKGEAEMTMKVHPLNEPDTDVEAPSPENQAAKA
;
A
#
# COMPACT_ATOMS: atom_id res chain seq x y z
N MET A 1 23.10 95.76 36.15
CA MET A 1 22.60 97.13 36.36
C MET A 1 22.04 97.60 35.04
N ASP A 2 20.71 97.69 34.98
CA ASP A 2 19.90 98.81 34.46
C ASP A 2 20.42 99.58 33.25
N ALA A 3 19.64 100.00 32.27
CA ALA A 3 18.22 99.92 31.95
C ALA A 3 18.08 100.64 30.59
N ALA A 4 16.83 100.68 30.09
CA ALA A 4 16.24 101.75 29.31
C ALA A 4 15.88 101.43 27.84
N ALA A 5 14.58 101.56 27.62
CA ALA A 5 13.88 101.67 26.36
C ALA A 5 14.23 102.96 25.61
N ARG A 6 14.18 102.94 24.27
CA ARG A 6 13.22 103.70 23.44
C ARG A 6 13.57 103.68 21.94
N GLU A 7 12.47 103.62 21.19
CA GLU A 7 12.18 104.26 19.89
C GLU A 7 12.90 103.84 18.58
N ALA A 8 12.04 103.24 17.76
CA ALA A 8 12.02 103.17 16.30
C ALA A 8 12.57 104.40 15.55
N GLN A 9 13.30 104.15 14.47
CA GLN A 9 12.88 104.49 13.09
C GLN A 9 13.88 104.01 12.03
N GLY A 10 13.33 103.35 11.00
CA GLY A 10 13.71 103.58 9.60
C GLY A 10 15.08 103.12 9.12
N GLY A 11 15.18 101.86 8.68
CA GLY A 11 16.24 101.37 7.81
C GLY A 11 15.69 100.31 6.86
N LEU A 12 15.64 100.66 5.57
CA LEU A 12 15.13 99.83 4.47
C LEU A 12 16.11 98.68 4.11
N GLU A 13 15.51 97.64 3.52
CA GLU A 13 16.06 96.63 2.60
C GLU A 13 16.58 95.26 3.12
N TRP A 14 15.70 94.27 2.86
CA TRP A 14 15.92 92.94 2.26
C TRP A 14 16.94 91.96 2.86
N ARG A 15 16.42 90.87 3.44
CA ARG A 15 16.29 89.56 2.76
C ARG A 15 15.62 88.53 3.69
N VAL A 16 14.56 87.87 3.22
CA VAL A 16 14.24 86.51 3.66
C VAL A 16 14.18 85.64 2.42
N THR A 17 15.10 84.69 2.36
CA THR A 17 15.24 83.69 1.32
C THR A 17 14.15 82.63 1.45
N VAL A 18 13.34 82.45 0.40
CA VAL A 18 12.59 81.21 0.16
C VAL A 18 12.79 80.80 -1.30
N PRO A 19 13.62 79.79 -1.56
CA PRO A 19 13.48 78.87 -2.69
C PRO A 19 13.06 77.50 -2.14
N GLU A 20 12.39 76.59 -2.82
CA GLU A 20 11.84 76.41 -4.16
C GLU A 20 11.00 75.12 -4.05
N GLY A 21 9.97 74.95 -4.88
CA GLY A 21 9.46 73.62 -5.21
C GLY A 21 8.65 72.89 -4.14
N ALA A 22 7.35 73.17 -4.07
CA ALA A 22 6.38 72.16 -3.68
C ALA A 22 5.42 71.94 -4.85
N SER A 23 5.92 71.35 -5.94
CA SER A 23 5.02 70.55 -6.76
C SER A 23 4.66 69.34 -5.91
N VAL A 24 3.46 69.35 -5.33
CA VAL A 24 2.80 68.14 -4.88
C VAL A 24 2.77 67.23 -6.10
N ALA A 25 3.74 66.32 -6.19
CA ALA A 25 3.64 65.20 -7.10
C ALA A 25 2.45 64.41 -6.58
N VAL A 26 1.29 64.62 -7.21
CA VAL A 26 0.23 63.64 -7.20
C VAL A 26 0.86 62.42 -7.87
N GLU A 27 1.50 61.56 -7.08
CA GLU A 27 1.87 60.21 -7.49
C GLU A 27 0.56 59.52 -7.85
N HIS A 28 0.27 59.63 -9.14
CA HIS A 28 -0.86 59.06 -9.85
C HIS A 28 -1.10 57.64 -9.34
N GLU A 29 -2.35 57.33 -8.98
CA GLU A 29 -2.82 55.99 -8.57
C GLU A 29 -2.42 54.85 -9.52
N ALA A 30 -1.93 55.19 -10.73
CA ALA A 30 -1.27 54.30 -11.66
C ALA A 30 -0.14 53.47 -11.04
N GLY A 31 0.63 53.99 -10.08
CA GLY A 31 1.72 53.26 -9.43
C GLY A 31 1.22 52.23 -8.40
N ALA A 32 0.13 52.51 -7.69
CA ALA A 32 -0.49 51.56 -6.76
C ALA A 32 -1.27 50.49 -7.53
N ALA A 33 -2.03 50.88 -8.55
CA ALA A 33 -2.75 49.97 -9.43
C ALA A 33 -1.80 49.05 -10.21
N ALA A 34 -0.70 49.57 -10.78
CA ALA A 34 0.30 48.74 -11.46
C ALA A 34 1.00 47.77 -10.51
N ARG A 35 1.29 48.18 -9.27
CA ARG A 35 1.84 47.29 -8.24
C ARG A 35 0.83 46.21 -7.80
N ALA A 36 -0.44 46.57 -7.66
CA ALA A 36 -1.51 45.61 -7.36
C ALA A 36 -1.72 44.62 -8.51
N TRP A 37 -1.67 45.08 -9.77
CA TRP A 37 -1.73 44.23 -10.96
C TRP A 37 -0.52 43.30 -11.08
N ALA A 38 0.69 43.80 -10.83
CA ALA A 38 1.91 42.98 -10.82
C ALA A 38 1.86 41.93 -9.71
N TRP A 39 1.37 42.30 -8.52
CA TRP A 39 1.16 41.36 -7.41
C TRP A 39 0.11 40.29 -7.75
N ALA A 40 -1.01 40.68 -8.37
CA ALA A 40 -2.04 39.75 -8.81
C ALA A 40 -1.52 38.77 -9.87
N LEU A 41 -0.78 39.26 -10.86
CA LEU A 41 -0.14 38.41 -11.89
C LEU A 41 0.91 37.47 -11.28
N ALA A 42 1.71 37.93 -10.31
CA ALA A 42 2.65 37.07 -9.60
C ALA A 42 1.94 35.98 -8.79
N ARG A 43 0.79 36.29 -8.17
CA ARG A 43 -0.05 35.31 -7.46
C ARG A 43 -0.67 34.29 -8.41
N VAL A 44 -1.13 34.72 -9.58
CA VAL A 44 -1.64 33.83 -10.64
C VAL A 44 -0.52 32.95 -11.19
N ALA A 45 0.66 33.51 -11.45
CA ALA A 45 1.82 32.75 -11.92
C ALA A 45 2.31 31.73 -10.88
N ALA A 46 2.33 32.10 -9.59
CA ALA A 46 2.65 31.18 -8.50
C ALA A 46 1.59 30.09 -8.32
N ALA A 47 0.31 30.43 -8.48
CA ALA A 47 -0.76 29.43 -8.50
C ALA A 47 -0.62 28.49 -9.70
N TRP A 48 -0.28 29.02 -10.88
CA TRP A 48 -0.06 28.23 -12.09
C TRP A 48 1.14 27.30 -11.97
N SER A 49 2.27 27.76 -11.42
CA SER A 49 3.44 26.90 -11.21
C SER A 49 3.16 25.81 -10.17
N ALA A 50 2.39 26.11 -9.12
CA ALA A 50 1.93 25.11 -8.15
C ALA A 50 1.01 24.07 -8.80
N VAL A 51 0.05 24.49 -9.64
CA VAL A 51 -0.83 23.59 -10.40
C VAL A 51 -0.03 22.75 -11.39
N ALA A 52 0.92 23.34 -12.11
CA ALA A 52 1.77 22.62 -13.06
C ALA A 52 2.68 21.61 -12.35
N GLY A 53 3.26 21.97 -11.20
CA GLY A 53 4.04 21.05 -10.37
C GLY A 53 3.20 19.90 -9.82
N PHE A 54 1.98 20.18 -9.37
CA PHE A 54 1.03 19.15 -8.96
C PHE A 54 0.61 18.25 -10.13
N ALA A 55 0.31 18.82 -11.29
CA ALA A 55 -0.01 18.08 -12.51
C ALA A 55 1.15 17.19 -12.95
N GLY A 56 2.40 17.66 -12.84
CA GLY A 56 3.59 16.86 -13.08
C GLY A 56 3.72 15.66 -12.13
N LYS A 57 3.41 15.85 -10.83
CA LYS A 57 3.36 14.74 -9.86
C LYS A 57 2.24 13.75 -10.18
N VAL A 58 1.04 14.23 -10.49
CA VAL A 58 -0.10 13.38 -10.88
C VAL A 58 0.20 12.60 -12.15
N TRP A 59 0.82 13.25 -13.15
CA TRP A 59 1.28 12.61 -14.37
C TRP A 59 2.29 11.51 -14.07
N ARG A 60 3.26 11.76 -13.19
CA ARG A 60 4.23 10.72 -12.77
C ARG A 60 3.51 9.55 -12.10
N ILE A 61 2.60 9.81 -11.17
CA ILE A 61 1.81 8.76 -10.49
C ILE A 61 1.00 7.92 -11.50
N GLY A 62 0.39 8.56 -12.50
CA GLY A 62 -0.37 7.87 -13.54
C GLY A 62 0.50 7.12 -14.55
N ALA A 63 1.68 7.64 -14.88
CA ALA A 63 2.64 7.02 -15.78
C ALA A 63 3.39 5.85 -15.12
N ASP A 64 3.69 5.96 -13.82
CA ASP A 64 4.37 4.94 -13.02
C ASP A 64 3.44 3.74 -12.77
N ASP A 65 2.13 3.97 -12.61
CA ASP A 65 1.13 2.91 -12.44
C ASP A 65 -0.13 3.17 -13.29
N PRO A 66 -0.14 2.73 -14.57
CA PRO A 66 -1.25 2.99 -15.49
C PRO A 66 -2.57 2.36 -15.00
N ARG A 67 -2.50 1.35 -14.13
CA ARG A 67 -3.70 0.70 -13.58
C ARG A 67 -4.46 1.63 -12.64
N ARG A 68 -3.77 2.52 -11.92
CA ARG A 68 -4.42 3.55 -11.08
C ARG A 68 -5.15 4.59 -11.90
N ALA A 69 -4.58 5.00 -13.02
CA ALA A 69 -5.24 5.92 -13.96
C ALA A 69 -6.49 5.28 -14.57
N VAL A 70 -6.39 4.01 -14.99
CA VAL A 70 -7.54 3.23 -15.48
C VAL A 70 -8.61 3.10 -14.40
N HIS A 71 -8.24 2.83 -13.14
CA HIS A 71 -9.21 2.78 -12.03
C HIS A 71 -9.95 4.12 -11.85
N GLY A 72 -9.26 5.26 -11.86
CA GLY A 72 -9.90 6.58 -11.81
C GLY A 72 -10.89 6.79 -12.96
N LEU A 73 -10.52 6.38 -14.17
CA LEU A 73 -11.41 6.42 -15.34
C LEU A 73 -12.64 5.52 -15.17
N LYS A 74 -12.48 4.33 -14.59
CA LYS A 74 -13.60 3.42 -14.30
C LYS A 74 -14.59 4.02 -13.31
N VAL A 75 -14.10 4.62 -12.23
CA VAL A 75 -14.97 5.29 -11.24
C VAL A 75 -15.75 6.42 -11.92
N GLY A 76 -15.06 7.24 -12.72
CA GLY A 76 -15.69 8.30 -13.52
C GLY A 76 -16.75 7.77 -14.48
N LEU A 77 -16.46 6.66 -15.19
CA LEU A 77 -17.40 6.01 -16.09
C LEU A 77 -18.62 5.46 -15.33
N ALA A 78 -18.43 4.80 -14.19
CA ALA A 78 -19.53 4.30 -13.37
C ALA A 78 -20.45 5.43 -12.88
N LEU A 79 -19.86 6.55 -12.44
CA LEU A 79 -20.62 7.74 -12.05
C LEU A 79 -21.37 8.35 -13.24
N ALA A 80 -20.71 8.49 -14.39
CA ALA A 80 -21.35 9.02 -15.60
C ALA A 80 -22.51 8.13 -16.05
N LEU A 81 -22.35 6.82 -16.03
CA LEU A 81 -23.41 5.87 -16.39
C LEU A 81 -24.60 5.95 -15.42
N VAL A 82 -24.35 6.04 -14.11
CA VAL A 82 -25.41 6.25 -13.13
C VAL A 82 -26.09 7.59 -13.35
N SER A 83 -25.35 8.68 -13.54
CA SER A 83 -25.93 10.01 -13.83
C SER A 83 -26.78 10.02 -15.11
N VAL A 84 -26.29 9.43 -16.20
CA VAL A 84 -27.05 9.31 -17.46
C VAL A 84 -28.31 8.48 -17.25
N PHE A 85 -28.23 7.37 -16.51
CA PHE A 85 -29.39 6.56 -16.15
C PHE A 85 -30.48 7.41 -15.47
N TYR A 86 -30.10 8.31 -14.56
CA TYR A 86 -31.05 9.23 -13.89
C TYR A 86 -31.57 10.37 -14.76
N TYR A 87 -30.83 10.83 -15.76
CA TYR A 87 -31.30 11.90 -16.65
C TYR A 87 -32.34 11.42 -17.67
N THR A 88 -32.56 10.11 -17.80
CA THR A 88 -33.62 9.59 -18.66
C THR A 88 -35.02 9.76 -18.01
N ARG A 89 -35.86 10.62 -18.65
CA ARG A 89 -37.15 11.09 -18.13
C ARG A 89 -38.11 10.04 -17.54
N PRO A 90 -38.29 8.83 -18.11
CA PRO A 90 -39.24 7.85 -17.56
C PRO A 90 -38.89 7.34 -16.16
N LEU A 91 -37.63 7.47 -15.72
CA LEU A 91 -37.13 6.94 -14.44
C LEU A 91 -36.83 8.04 -13.42
N TYR A 92 -36.65 9.29 -13.86
CA TYR A 92 -36.59 10.45 -12.97
C TYR A 92 -37.90 10.63 -12.19
N ASP A 93 -39.05 10.44 -12.86
CA ASP A 93 -40.37 10.58 -12.23
C ASP A 93 -40.69 9.45 -11.22
N GLY A 94 -40.06 8.27 -11.35
CA GLY A 94 -40.23 7.15 -10.43
C GLY A 94 -39.25 7.13 -9.25
N VAL A 95 -38.07 7.75 -9.39
CA VAL A 95 -36.95 7.54 -8.44
C VAL A 95 -36.11 8.79 -8.14
N GLY A 96 -36.38 9.94 -8.78
CA GLY A 96 -35.51 11.12 -8.82
C GLY A 96 -35.11 11.73 -7.46
N GLY A 97 -35.99 11.66 -6.45
CA GLY A 97 -35.69 12.14 -5.09
C GLY A 97 -34.60 11.33 -4.35
N ALA A 98 -34.25 10.14 -4.84
CA ALA A 98 -33.30 9.23 -4.20
C ALA A 98 -31.98 9.05 -4.99
N ALA A 99 -31.75 9.84 -6.05
CA ALA A 99 -30.55 9.73 -6.90
C ALA A 99 -29.22 9.84 -6.15
N MET A 100 -29.20 10.63 -5.07
CA MET A 100 -28.04 10.75 -4.17
C MET A 100 -27.58 9.38 -3.64
N TRP A 101 -28.50 8.46 -3.36
CA TRP A 101 -28.17 7.13 -2.82
C TRP A 101 -27.42 6.25 -3.81
N ALA A 102 -27.72 6.35 -5.11
CA ALA A 102 -27.01 5.61 -6.14
C ALA A 102 -25.59 6.14 -6.34
N ILE A 103 -25.44 7.48 -6.45
CA ILE A 103 -24.13 8.13 -6.59
C ILE A 103 -23.25 7.83 -5.36
N MET A 104 -23.79 8.03 -4.15
CA MET A 104 -23.08 7.70 -2.92
C MET A 104 -22.70 6.21 -2.85
N THR A 105 -23.55 5.33 -3.38
CA THR A 105 -23.24 3.90 -3.41
C THR A 105 -22.04 3.65 -4.31
N VAL A 106 -22.02 4.14 -5.56
CA VAL A 106 -20.86 3.99 -6.46
C VAL A 106 -19.59 4.53 -5.81
N VAL A 107 -19.59 5.75 -5.28
CA VAL A 107 -18.40 6.37 -4.66
C VAL A 107 -17.86 5.53 -3.50
N VAL A 108 -18.73 4.93 -2.70
CA VAL A 108 -18.33 4.23 -1.48
C VAL A 108 -17.96 2.76 -1.73
N VAL A 109 -18.62 2.11 -2.69
CA VAL A 109 -18.45 0.67 -2.97
C VAL A 109 -17.43 0.36 -4.06
N PHE A 110 -17.15 1.31 -4.97
CA PHE A 110 -16.20 1.08 -6.05
C PHE A 110 -14.78 1.02 -5.47
N GLU A 111 -14.13 -0.12 -5.66
CA GLU A 111 -12.80 -0.42 -5.14
C GLU A 111 -11.81 -0.67 -6.28
N TYR A 112 -10.51 -0.65 -5.94
CA TYR A 112 -9.45 -0.88 -6.92
C TYR A 112 -9.57 -2.24 -7.60
N THR A 113 -9.86 -3.28 -6.81
CA THR A 113 -10.04 -4.66 -7.30
C THR A 113 -11.52 -5.02 -7.47
N VAL A 114 -11.78 -5.97 -8.37
CA VAL A 114 -13.12 -6.54 -8.57
C VAL A 114 -13.62 -7.19 -7.28
N GLY A 115 -12.79 -7.99 -6.60
CA GLY A 115 -13.12 -8.61 -5.32
C GLY A 115 -13.50 -7.60 -4.24
N GLY A 116 -12.78 -6.47 -4.15
CA GLY A 116 -13.12 -5.35 -3.26
C GLY A 116 -14.50 -4.77 -3.55
N SER A 117 -14.80 -4.56 -4.82
CA SER A 117 -16.08 -3.98 -5.26
C SER A 117 -17.24 -4.92 -4.98
N VAL A 118 -17.08 -6.22 -5.29
CA VAL A 118 -18.08 -7.26 -4.98
C VAL A 118 -18.31 -7.37 -3.48
N TYR A 119 -17.24 -7.44 -2.69
CA TYR A 119 -17.29 -7.50 -1.22
C TYR A 119 -18.07 -6.31 -0.63
N LYS A 120 -17.74 -5.08 -1.04
CA LYS A 120 -18.44 -3.89 -0.55
C LYS A 120 -19.87 -3.83 -1.04
N CYS A 121 -20.16 -4.16 -2.29
CA CYS A 121 -21.53 -4.20 -2.82
C CYS A 121 -22.40 -5.20 -2.05
N PHE A 122 -21.88 -6.41 -1.79
CA PHE A 122 -22.60 -7.42 -1.02
C PHE A 122 -22.88 -6.94 0.41
N ASN A 123 -21.85 -6.44 1.10
CA ASN A 123 -22.01 -5.90 2.45
C ASN A 123 -22.96 -4.70 2.49
N ARG A 124 -22.94 -3.83 1.47
CA ARG A 124 -23.88 -2.71 1.34
C ARG A 124 -25.32 -3.22 1.23
N ALA A 125 -25.58 -4.19 0.36
CA ALA A 125 -26.91 -4.76 0.18
C ALA A 125 -27.44 -5.41 1.46
N VAL A 126 -26.64 -6.28 2.10
CA VAL A 126 -27.03 -6.99 3.33
C VAL A 126 -27.23 -6.01 4.49
N ALA A 127 -26.33 -5.04 4.67
CA ALA A 127 -26.43 -4.06 5.75
C ALA A 127 -27.64 -3.13 5.58
N THR A 128 -27.90 -2.64 4.36
CA THR A 128 -29.05 -1.78 4.11
C THR A 128 -30.37 -2.55 4.22
N ALA A 129 -30.45 -3.79 3.73
CA ALA A 129 -31.64 -4.62 3.87
C ALA A 129 -31.93 -4.96 5.34
N SER A 130 -30.92 -5.42 6.08
CA SER A 130 -31.08 -5.76 7.50
C SER A 130 -31.42 -4.54 8.36
N ALA A 131 -30.77 -3.39 8.12
CA ALA A 131 -31.12 -2.13 8.78
C ALA A 131 -32.55 -1.68 8.45
N GLY A 132 -32.97 -1.79 7.19
CA GLY A 132 -34.33 -1.44 6.76
C GLY A 132 -35.39 -2.32 7.41
N VAL A 133 -35.20 -3.65 7.42
CA VAL A 133 -36.14 -4.59 8.07
C VAL A 133 -36.23 -4.33 9.57
N LEU A 134 -35.09 -4.15 10.26
CA LEU A 134 -35.08 -3.84 11.69
C LEU A 134 -35.75 -2.49 11.98
N ALA A 135 -35.47 -1.46 11.18
CA ALA A 135 -36.07 -0.15 11.37
C ALA A 135 -37.60 -0.19 11.17
N LEU A 136 -38.09 -0.90 10.14
CA LEU A 136 -39.54 -1.10 9.94
C LEU A 136 -40.16 -1.88 11.10
N GLY A 137 -39.48 -2.92 11.60
CA GLY A 137 -39.95 -3.70 12.75
C GLY A 137 -40.06 -2.86 14.02
N VAL A 138 -39.03 -2.06 14.32
CA VAL A 138 -39.04 -1.15 15.48
C VAL A 138 -40.12 -0.09 15.31
N HIS A 139 -40.28 0.49 14.13
CA HIS A 139 -41.32 1.48 13.86
C HIS A 139 -42.73 0.89 14.03
N TRP A 140 -42.95 -0.35 13.58
CA TRP A 140 -44.22 -1.04 13.78
C TRP A 140 -44.53 -1.30 15.26
N VAL A 141 -43.51 -1.63 16.07
CA VAL A 141 -43.67 -1.75 17.53
C VAL A 141 -43.96 -0.39 18.16
N ALA A 142 -43.19 0.63 17.81
CA ALA A 142 -43.31 1.98 18.36
C ALA A 142 -44.68 2.61 18.08
N GLY A 143 -45.18 2.47 16.85
CA GLY A 143 -46.50 2.97 16.44
C GLY A 143 -47.69 2.35 17.18
N LYS A 144 -47.50 1.20 17.86
CA LYS A 144 -48.53 0.60 18.72
C LYS A 144 -48.57 1.19 20.14
N THR A 145 -47.58 1.99 20.52
CA THR A 145 -47.37 2.43 21.91
C THR A 145 -47.75 3.90 22.17
N GLY A 146 -48.25 4.61 21.16
CA GLY A 146 -48.73 5.99 21.31
C GLY A 146 -47.61 6.93 21.79
N GLU A 147 -47.79 7.55 22.96
CA GLU A 147 -46.86 8.55 23.52
C GLU A 147 -45.43 8.03 23.75
N PHE A 148 -45.24 6.71 23.84
CA PHE A 148 -43.92 6.10 24.01
C PHE A 148 -43.13 5.93 22.71
N GLU A 149 -43.75 6.18 21.55
CA GLU A 149 -43.13 6.04 20.23
C GLU A 149 -41.75 6.71 20.09
N PRO A 150 -41.57 8.02 20.40
CA PRO A 150 -40.25 8.67 20.26
C PRO A 150 -39.20 8.09 21.21
N TYR A 151 -39.61 7.61 22.39
CA TYR A 151 -38.69 7.00 23.36
C TYR A 151 -38.22 5.62 22.90
N ILE A 152 -39.11 4.81 22.31
CA ILE A 152 -38.76 3.50 21.74
C ILE A 152 -37.84 3.67 20.53
N LEU A 153 -38.15 4.61 19.63
CA LEU A 153 -37.31 4.89 18.47
C LEU A 153 -35.92 5.37 18.90
N THR A 154 -35.84 6.33 19.83
CA THR A 154 -34.56 6.86 20.33
C THR A 154 -33.77 5.80 21.09
N GLY A 155 -34.43 5.02 21.96
CA GLY A 155 -33.80 3.95 22.73
C GLY A 155 -33.24 2.84 21.84
N SER A 156 -34.00 2.44 20.81
CA SER A 156 -33.55 1.45 19.82
C SER A 156 -32.34 1.93 19.01
N LEU A 157 -32.31 3.22 18.63
CA LEU A 157 -31.19 3.84 17.92
C LEU A 157 -29.94 3.83 18.78
N PHE A 158 -30.05 4.24 20.05
CA PHE A 158 -28.93 4.16 20.97
C PHE A 158 -28.41 2.73 21.12
N LEU A 159 -29.29 1.77 21.37
CA LEU A 159 -28.91 0.39 21.67
C LEU A 159 -28.30 -0.31 20.44
N LEU A 160 -28.93 -0.20 19.27
CA LEU A 160 -28.43 -0.84 18.05
C LEU A 160 -27.16 -0.15 17.53
N ALA A 161 -27.05 1.18 17.60
CA ALA A 161 -25.82 1.86 17.22
C ALA A 161 -24.67 1.53 18.16
N ALA A 162 -24.92 1.48 19.48
CA ALA A 162 -23.92 1.07 20.46
C ALA A 162 -23.47 -0.38 20.25
N ALA A 163 -24.41 -1.31 20.11
CA ALA A 163 -24.11 -2.73 19.88
C ALA A 163 -23.35 -2.96 18.56
N ALA A 164 -23.80 -2.33 17.48
CA ALA A 164 -23.13 -2.40 16.18
C ALA A 164 -21.72 -1.79 16.25
N THR A 165 -21.55 -0.63 16.90
CA THR A 165 -20.23 -0.01 17.08
C THR A 165 -19.31 -0.89 17.93
N PHE A 166 -19.83 -1.48 19.01
CA PHE A 166 -19.07 -2.38 19.87
C PHE A 166 -18.61 -3.63 19.12
N SER A 167 -19.44 -4.17 18.22
CA SER A 167 -19.07 -5.34 17.41
C SER A 167 -17.81 -5.11 16.55
N ARG A 168 -17.48 -3.85 16.21
CA ARG A 168 -16.26 -3.49 15.43
C ARG A 168 -14.97 -3.71 16.21
N PHE A 169 -15.03 -3.86 17.54
CA PHE A 169 -13.86 -4.20 18.35
C PHE A 169 -13.55 -5.70 18.32
N ILE A 170 -14.48 -6.53 17.85
CA ILE A 170 -14.25 -7.97 17.66
C ILE A 170 -13.40 -8.15 16.39
N PRO A 171 -12.18 -8.72 16.47
CA PRO A 171 -11.26 -8.78 15.32
C PRO A 171 -11.85 -9.50 14.09
N THR A 172 -12.65 -10.54 14.31
CA THR A 172 -13.30 -11.31 13.23
C THR A 172 -14.35 -10.47 12.49
N VAL A 173 -15.15 -9.68 13.22
CA VAL A 173 -16.13 -8.75 12.65
C VAL A 173 -15.43 -7.61 11.94
N LYS A 174 -14.38 -7.04 12.56
CA LYS A 174 -13.59 -5.97 11.96
C LYS A 174 -12.97 -6.39 10.62
N ALA A 175 -12.37 -7.57 10.56
CA ALA A 175 -11.72 -8.05 9.35
C ALA A 175 -12.71 -8.34 8.20
N ARG A 176 -13.96 -8.70 8.52
CA ARG A 176 -14.94 -9.23 7.55
C ARG A 176 -16.13 -8.33 7.24
N PHE A 177 -16.50 -7.45 8.16
CA PHE A 177 -17.79 -6.74 8.13
C PHE A 177 -17.69 -5.29 8.57
N ASP A 178 -16.50 -4.72 8.82
CA ASP A 178 -16.36 -3.33 9.31
C ASP A 178 -17.13 -2.32 8.43
N TYR A 179 -17.00 -2.45 7.11
CA TYR A 179 -17.76 -1.67 6.15
C TYR A 179 -19.29 -1.86 6.31
N GLY A 180 -19.75 -3.11 6.35
CA GLY A 180 -21.17 -3.45 6.50
C GLY A 180 -21.77 -2.90 7.80
N VAL A 181 -21.03 -2.98 8.91
CA VAL A 181 -21.43 -2.43 10.21
C VAL A 181 -21.58 -0.90 10.13
N THR A 182 -20.65 -0.18 9.49
CA THR A 182 -20.78 1.28 9.27
C THR A 182 -22.05 1.60 8.48
N ILE A 183 -22.29 0.87 7.39
CA ILE A 183 -23.47 1.06 6.55
C ILE A 183 -24.75 0.74 7.31
N PHE A 184 -24.74 -0.30 8.14
CA PHE A 184 -25.87 -0.68 8.98
C PHE A 184 -26.23 0.45 9.94
N ILE A 185 -25.26 0.98 10.69
CA ILE A 185 -25.45 2.09 11.63
C ILE A 185 -26.00 3.31 10.89
N LEU A 186 -25.37 3.71 9.77
CA LEU A 186 -25.80 4.87 8.98
C LEU A 186 -27.23 4.69 8.46
N THR A 187 -27.54 3.54 7.88
CA THR A 187 -28.86 3.26 7.29
C THR A 187 -29.92 3.22 8.38
N TYR A 188 -29.68 2.47 9.46
CA TYR A 188 -30.63 2.34 10.56
C TYR A 188 -30.91 3.71 11.19
N SER A 189 -29.86 4.50 11.47
CA SER A 189 -30.00 5.83 12.08
C SER A 189 -30.81 6.77 11.19
N LEU A 190 -30.52 6.76 9.89
CA LEU A 190 -31.22 7.61 8.94
C LEU A 190 -32.68 7.18 8.74
N VAL A 191 -32.98 5.87 8.71
CA VAL A 191 -34.37 5.39 8.62
C VAL A 191 -35.14 5.64 9.93
N ALA A 192 -34.52 5.42 11.09
CA ALA A 192 -35.16 5.70 12.39
C ALA A 192 -35.49 7.19 12.57
N VAL A 193 -34.59 8.10 12.16
CA VAL A 193 -34.84 9.56 12.23
C VAL A 193 -35.81 10.03 11.15
N SER A 194 -35.70 9.51 9.92
CA SER A 194 -36.61 9.89 8.83
C SER A 194 -38.02 9.33 9.03
N GLY A 195 -38.13 8.16 9.65
CA GLY A 195 -39.38 7.43 9.82
C GLY A 195 -40.39 8.14 10.70
N TYR A 196 -39.91 8.83 11.73
CA TYR A 196 -40.73 9.69 12.58
C TYR A 196 -41.41 10.84 11.81
N ARG A 197 -40.92 11.21 10.61
CA ARG A 197 -41.38 12.38 9.84
C ARG A 197 -42.20 12.05 8.60
N VAL A 198 -42.34 10.77 8.22
CA VAL A 198 -42.93 10.38 6.93
C VAL A 198 -43.91 9.23 7.11
N ASP A 199 -45.17 9.47 6.78
CA ASP A 199 -46.26 8.50 6.92
C ASP A 199 -46.08 7.26 6.01
N GLU A 200 -45.42 7.39 4.85
CA GLU A 200 -45.15 6.31 3.90
C GLU A 200 -43.68 5.83 3.90
N LEU A 201 -43.20 5.41 5.07
CA LEU A 201 -41.86 4.83 5.28
C LEU A 201 -41.50 3.70 4.30
N ALA A 202 -42.45 2.81 4.00
CA ALA A 202 -42.22 1.64 3.16
C ALA A 202 -41.93 2.04 1.69
N ALA A 203 -42.68 3.00 1.14
CA ALA A 203 -42.47 3.50 -0.22
C ALA A 203 -41.12 4.21 -0.34
N LEU A 204 -40.78 5.05 0.64
CA LEU A 204 -39.48 5.74 0.70
C LEU A 204 -38.31 4.75 0.86
N ALA A 205 -38.48 3.69 1.66
CA ALA A 205 -37.48 2.63 1.80
C ALA A 205 -37.31 1.84 0.50
N GLN A 206 -38.40 1.46 -0.16
CA GLN A 206 -38.38 0.75 -1.44
C GLN A 206 -37.67 1.57 -2.53
N GLN A 207 -37.97 2.87 -2.61
CA GLN A 207 -37.31 3.77 -3.55
C GLN A 207 -35.79 3.81 -3.30
N ARG A 208 -35.35 3.95 -2.05
CA ARG A 208 -33.92 3.95 -1.68
C ARG A 208 -33.22 2.61 -1.93
N LEU A 209 -33.89 1.50 -1.67
CA LEU A 209 -33.34 0.17 -1.96
C LEU A 209 -33.17 -0.04 -3.46
N SER A 210 -34.15 0.38 -4.27
CA SER A 210 -34.08 0.27 -5.73
C SER A 210 -32.93 1.10 -6.31
N THR A 211 -32.69 2.33 -5.82
CA THR A 211 -31.56 3.16 -6.28
C THR A 211 -30.21 2.60 -5.87
N ILE A 212 -30.09 2.08 -4.65
CA ILE A 212 -28.87 1.40 -4.19
C ILE A 212 -28.59 0.17 -5.06
N ALA A 213 -29.63 -0.62 -5.39
CA ALA A 213 -29.49 -1.79 -6.26
C ALA A 213 -29.00 -1.42 -7.67
N ILE A 214 -29.54 -0.34 -8.27
CA ILE A 214 -29.07 0.18 -9.56
C ILE A 214 -27.61 0.63 -9.47
N GLY A 215 -27.24 1.37 -8.42
CA GLY A 215 -25.86 1.79 -8.19
C GLY A 215 -24.89 0.62 -8.05
N ILE A 216 -25.26 -0.42 -7.31
CA ILE A 216 -24.49 -1.68 -7.19
C ILE A 216 -24.32 -2.34 -8.56
N PHE A 217 -25.42 -2.49 -9.31
CA PHE A 217 -25.39 -3.14 -10.62
C PHE A 217 -24.43 -2.43 -11.59
N MET A 218 -24.54 -1.11 -11.71
CA MET A 218 -23.67 -0.32 -12.59
C MET A 218 -22.21 -0.34 -12.13
N CYS A 219 -21.96 -0.27 -10.82
CA CYS A 219 -20.63 -0.39 -10.25
C CYS A 219 -19.97 -1.73 -10.61
N LEU A 220 -20.68 -2.84 -10.40
CA LEU A 220 -20.16 -4.18 -10.70
C LEU A 220 -19.97 -4.40 -12.20
N ALA A 221 -20.90 -3.92 -13.03
CA ALA A 221 -20.75 -4.00 -14.48
C ALA A 221 -19.46 -3.30 -14.95
N VAL A 222 -19.20 -2.07 -14.50
CA VAL A 222 -17.97 -1.37 -14.87
C VAL A 222 -16.72 -2.04 -14.29
N ALA A 223 -16.76 -2.49 -13.03
CA ALA A 223 -15.62 -3.13 -12.39
C ALA A 223 -15.18 -4.42 -13.12
N VAL A 224 -16.15 -5.25 -13.53
CA VAL A 224 -15.92 -6.55 -14.18
C VAL A 224 -15.61 -6.41 -15.67
N PHE A 225 -16.34 -5.58 -16.42
CA PHE A 225 -16.23 -5.53 -17.88
C PHE A 225 -15.20 -4.53 -18.41
N VAL A 226 -14.79 -3.54 -17.61
CA VAL A 226 -13.82 -2.51 -18.05
C VAL A 226 -12.47 -2.78 -17.41
N CYS A 227 -11.53 -3.36 -18.18
CA CYS A 227 -10.13 -3.62 -17.80
C CYS A 227 -9.95 -4.20 -16.38
N PRO A 228 -10.56 -5.35 -16.04
CA PRO A 228 -10.68 -5.82 -14.65
C PRO A 228 -9.33 -5.96 -13.95
N VAL A 229 -9.28 -5.56 -12.68
CA VAL A 229 -8.11 -5.76 -11.81
C VAL A 229 -8.51 -6.75 -10.72
N TRP A 230 -7.83 -7.89 -10.69
CA TRP A 230 -8.17 -9.01 -9.82
C TRP A 230 -7.26 -9.06 -8.59
N ALA A 231 -7.85 -9.12 -7.40
CA ALA A 231 -7.13 -9.28 -6.14
C ALA A 231 -6.37 -10.61 -6.09
N GLY A 232 -6.92 -11.68 -6.68
CA GLY A 232 -6.23 -12.97 -6.78
C GLY A 232 -4.93 -12.87 -7.58
N GLN A 233 -4.95 -12.18 -8.73
CA GLN A 233 -3.75 -11.93 -9.54
C GLN A 233 -2.74 -11.05 -8.82
N GLU A 234 -3.18 -10.00 -8.12
CA GLU A 234 -2.28 -9.11 -7.36
C GLU A 234 -1.60 -9.84 -6.20
N LEU A 235 -2.34 -10.70 -5.48
CA LEU A 235 -1.78 -11.57 -4.45
C LEU A 235 -0.74 -12.52 -5.04
N HIS A 236 -1.07 -13.15 -6.17
CA HIS A 236 -0.19 -14.08 -6.84
C HIS A 236 1.14 -13.43 -7.28
N LEU A 237 1.06 -12.26 -7.93
CA LEU A 237 2.23 -11.47 -8.33
C LEU A 237 3.04 -10.96 -7.12
N LEU A 238 2.37 -10.61 -6.02
CA LEU A 238 3.03 -10.20 -4.80
C LEU A 238 3.86 -11.35 -4.22
N THR A 239 3.30 -12.56 -4.17
CA THR A 239 3.98 -13.75 -3.66
C THR A 239 5.23 -14.10 -4.47
N THR A 240 5.14 -14.13 -5.80
CA THR A 240 6.30 -14.44 -6.66
C THR A 240 7.40 -13.39 -6.53
N ARG A 241 7.03 -12.12 -6.59
CA ARG A 241 7.98 -11.01 -6.42
C ARG A 241 8.66 -11.02 -5.04
N ASN A 242 7.94 -11.38 -3.99
CA ASN A 242 8.50 -11.48 -2.64
C ASN A 242 9.56 -12.59 -2.55
N MET A 243 9.35 -13.73 -3.22
CA MET A 243 10.37 -14.79 -3.31
C MET A 243 11.63 -14.31 -4.03
N ASP A 244 11.48 -13.62 -5.17
CA ASP A 244 12.62 -13.12 -5.93
C ASP A 244 13.41 -12.06 -5.16
N LYS A 245 12.72 -11.13 -4.49
CA LYS A 245 13.38 -10.13 -3.64
C LYS A 245 14.06 -10.74 -2.42
N LEU A 246 13.52 -11.82 -1.87
CA LEU A 246 14.15 -12.54 -0.78
C LEU A 246 15.41 -13.27 -1.26
N ALA A 247 15.38 -13.86 -2.46
CA ALA A 247 16.53 -14.49 -3.09
C ALA A 247 17.67 -13.49 -3.32
N ASP A 248 17.36 -12.32 -3.90
CA ASP A 248 18.32 -11.25 -4.13
C ASP A 248 18.89 -10.68 -2.81
N ALA A 249 18.05 -10.56 -1.78
CA ALA A 249 18.48 -10.08 -0.47
C ALA A 249 19.44 -11.06 0.21
N LEU A 250 19.17 -12.37 0.11
CA LEU A 250 20.04 -13.41 0.67
C LEU A 250 21.44 -13.38 0.03
N GLU A 251 21.52 -13.38 -1.29
CA GLU A 251 22.80 -13.27 -2.00
C GLU A 251 23.52 -11.96 -1.63
N GLY A 252 22.80 -10.83 -1.65
CA GLY A 252 23.33 -9.53 -1.28
C GLY A 252 23.89 -9.47 0.14
N CYS A 253 23.20 -10.04 1.13
CA CYS A 253 23.67 -10.06 2.51
C CYS A 253 24.99 -10.84 2.68
N VAL A 254 25.12 -11.98 1.99
CA VAL A 254 26.36 -12.79 2.03
C VAL A 254 27.50 -12.07 1.30
N GLU A 255 27.22 -11.51 0.13
CA GLU A 255 28.20 -10.71 -0.61
C GLU A 255 28.70 -9.52 0.23
N ASP A 256 27.79 -8.76 0.85
CA ASP A 256 28.12 -7.62 1.70
C ASP A 256 29.03 -8.04 2.88
N TYR A 257 28.71 -9.16 3.56
CA TYR A 257 29.52 -9.67 4.68
C TYR A 257 30.97 -10.01 4.26
N PHE A 258 31.14 -10.64 3.09
CA PHE A 258 32.46 -11.10 2.62
C PHE A 258 33.21 -10.08 1.75
N ALA A 259 32.55 -9.01 1.28
CA ALA A 259 33.16 -7.97 0.45
C ALA A 259 33.75 -6.80 1.26
N GLY A 260 33.40 -6.65 2.55
CA GLY A 260 33.96 -5.60 3.44
C GLY A 260 33.60 -4.17 3.03
N GLY A 261 32.60 -3.98 2.17
CA GLY A 261 32.11 -2.69 1.69
C GLY A 261 30.75 -2.30 2.30
N PRO A 262 30.27 -1.05 2.07
CA PRO A 262 28.96 -0.62 2.57
C PRO A 262 27.83 -1.44 1.93
N ALA A 263 26.82 -1.78 2.74
CA ALA A 263 25.69 -2.62 2.34
C ALA A 263 24.99 -2.10 1.06
N GLN A 264 24.77 -2.98 0.09
CA GLN A 264 24.15 -2.61 -1.18
C GLN A 264 22.62 -2.53 -1.05
N ALA A 265 21.95 -1.69 -1.85
CA ALA A 265 20.48 -1.59 -1.86
C ALA A 265 19.74 -2.92 -2.07
N LYS A 266 20.40 -3.93 -2.68
CA LYS A 266 19.86 -5.28 -2.88
C LYS A 266 19.68 -6.06 -1.57
N SER A 267 20.57 -5.88 -0.58
CA SER A 267 20.51 -6.62 0.69
C SER A 267 19.35 -6.18 1.59
N GLY A 268 18.74 -5.01 1.35
CA GLY A 268 17.53 -4.55 2.06
C GLY A 268 16.21 -5.16 1.57
N GLY A 269 16.23 -5.94 0.48
CA GLY A 269 15.03 -6.45 -0.19
C GLY A 269 14.09 -7.28 0.70
N TYR A 270 14.61 -7.94 1.74
CA TYR A 270 13.81 -8.74 2.67
C TYR A 270 12.74 -7.92 3.42
N ARG A 271 12.92 -6.60 3.60
CA ARG A 271 11.95 -5.73 4.30
C ARG A 271 10.60 -5.70 3.62
N CYS A 272 10.56 -5.81 2.29
CA CYS A 272 9.29 -5.84 1.58
C CYS A 272 8.48 -7.10 1.94
N VAL A 273 9.16 -8.22 2.20
CA VAL A 273 8.54 -9.48 2.61
C VAL A 273 8.01 -9.34 4.04
N LEU A 274 8.80 -8.78 4.95
CA LEU A 274 8.39 -8.55 6.34
C LEU A 274 7.15 -7.65 6.45
N ASN A 275 7.08 -6.59 5.62
CA ASN A 275 5.98 -5.62 5.62
C ASN A 275 4.75 -6.05 4.78
N SER A 276 4.81 -7.17 4.08
CA SER A 276 3.77 -7.57 3.12
C SER A 276 2.51 -8.18 3.76
N LYS A 277 2.58 -8.67 5.01
CA LYS A 277 1.50 -9.45 5.66
C LYS A 277 0.11 -8.82 5.54
N ALA A 278 -0.01 -7.53 5.85
CA ALA A 278 -1.30 -6.84 5.83
C ALA A 278 -1.89 -6.78 4.41
N SER A 279 -1.04 -6.58 3.40
CA SER A 279 -1.45 -6.58 2.00
C SER A 279 -1.81 -7.98 1.50
N GLU A 280 -1.04 -9.01 1.87
CA GLU A 280 -1.34 -10.41 1.55
C GLU A 280 -2.69 -10.85 2.12
N ASP A 281 -2.92 -10.60 3.41
CA ASP A 281 -4.16 -10.94 4.12
C ASP A 281 -5.37 -10.18 3.52
N ALA A 282 -5.19 -8.91 3.14
CA ALA A 282 -6.24 -8.12 2.49
C ALA A 282 -6.59 -8.69 1.11
N GLN A 283 -5.60 -8.92 0.24
CA GLN A 283 -5.84 -9.43 -1.11
C GLN A 283 -6.44 -10.85 -1.09
N ALA A 284 -5.94 -11.73 -0.20
CA ALA A 284 -6.49 -13.08 -0.04
C ALA A 284 -7.95 -13.09 0.43
N ASN A 285 -8.37 -12.10 1.21
CA ASN A 285 -9.77 -11.94 1.61
C ASN A 285 -10.64 -11.43 0.47
N LEU A 286 -10.15 -10.48 -0.33
CA LEU A 286 -10.89 -9.92 -1.46
C LEU A 286 -11.00 -10.92 -2.63
N ALA A 287 -9.95 -11.70 -2.90
CA ALA A 287 -9.91 -12.68 -3.98
C ALA A 287 -11.00 -13.76 -3.88
N ARG A 288 -11.49 -14.05 -2.66
CA ARG A 288 -12.59 -15.01 -2.43
C ARG A 288 -13.94 -14.54 -2.99
N TRP A 289 -14.11 -13.24 -3.21
CA TRP A 289 -15.33 -12.65 -3.74
C TRP A 289 -15.33 -12.57 -5.26
N GLU A 290 -14.22 -12.94 -5.90
CA GLU A 290 -14.06 -12.82 -7.34
C GLU A 290 -14.73 -13.99 -8.07
N PRO A 291 -15.41 -13.74 -9.19
CA PRO A 291 -15.75 -14.81 -10.11
C PRO A 291 -14.48 -15.53 -10.62
N PRO A 292 -14.61 -16.78 -11.09
CA PRO A 292 -13.51 -17.48 -11.75
C PRO A 292 -12.96 -16.64 -12.92
N HIS A 293 -11.64 -16.52 -13.01
CA HIS A 293 -10.98 -15.68 -14.01
C HIS A 293 -9.58 -16.21 -14.33
N GLY A 294 -9.18 -16.12 -15.61
CA GLY A 294 -7.85 -16.56 -16.05
C GLY A 294 -7.56 -18.01 -15.65
N GLN A 295 -6.47 -18.20 -14.90
CA GLN A 295 -6.05 -19.51 -14.37
C GLN A 295 -6.61 -19.79 -12.95
N PHE A 296 -7.29 -18.82 -12.33
CA PHE A 296 -7.91 -18.96 -11.02
C PHE A 296 -9.33 -19.54 -11.18
N GLY A 297 -9.42 -20.85 -10.97
CA GLY A 297 -10.69 -21.57 -10.99
C GLY A 297 -11.61 -21.27 -9.80
N PHE A 298 -12.81 -21.85 -9.84
CA PHE A 298 -13.75 -21.80 -8.73
C PHE A 298 -13.14 -22.43 -7.46
N ARG A 299 -13.27 -21.76 -6.31
CA ARG A 299 -12.70 -22.19 -5.02
C ARG A 299 -11.16 -22.34 -5.01
N HIS A 300 -10.45 -21.50 -5.75
CA HIS A 300 -8.99 -21.42 -5.67
C HIS A 300 -8.50 -21.23 -4.21
N PRO A 301 -7.41 -21.92 -3.78
CA PRO A 301 -6.99 -21.98 -2.38
C PRO A 301 -6.20 -20.73 -1.92
N TYR A 302 -6.80 -19.54 -2.00
CA TYR A 302 -6.16 -18.27 -1.63
C TYR A 302 -5.60 -18.22 -0.18
N ALA A 303 -6.11 -19.06 0.72
CA ALA A 303 -5.58 -19.16 2.08
C ALA A 303 -4.13 -19.69 2.12
N GLN A 304 -3.73 -20.50 1.14
CA GLN A 304 -2.40 -21.11 1.10
C GLN A 304 -1.30 -20.11 0.75
N TYR A 305 -1.62 -19.05 0.00
CA TYR A 305 -0.70 -17.92 -0.21
C TYR A 305 -0.28 -17.28 1.12
N GLY A 306 -1.16 -17.26 2.11
CA GLY A 306 -0.82 -16.77 3.46
C GLY A 306 0.16 -17.68 4.20
N LYS A 307 0.14 -19.00 3.94
CA LYS A 307 1.15 -19.93 4.47
C LYS A 307 2.50 -19.75 3.79
N VAL A 308 2.50 -19.65 2.46
CA VAL A 308 3.71 -19.33 1.68
C VAL A 308 4.32 -18.01 2.17
N GLY A 309 3.50 -16.96 2.34
CA GLY A 309 3.92 -15.68 2.92
C GLY A 309 4.45 -15.79 4.34
N ALA A 310 3.90 -16.68 5.17
CA ALA A 310 4.43 -16.95 6.51
C ALA A 310 5.81 -17.64 6.48
N SER A 311 5.99 -18.65 5.63
CA SER A 311 7.29 -19.31 5.44
C SER A 311 8.35 -18.34 4.90
N MET A 312 7.99 -17.52 3.90
CA MET A 312 8.88 -16.48 3.37
C MET A 312 9.28 -15.47 4.45
N ARG A 313 8.35 -15.02 5.29
CA ARG A 313 8.66 -14.11 6.40
C ARG A 313 9.58 -14.77 7.45
N ALA A 314 9.37 -16.06 7.75
CA ALA A 314 10.26 -16.80 8.64
C ALA A 314 11.70 -16.84 8.10
N CYS A 315 11.87 -17.08 6.80
CA CYS A 315 13.17 -16.99 6.12
C CYS A 315 13.72 -15.55 6.14
N ALA A 316 12.88 -14.54 5.87
CA ALA A 316 13.27 -13.13 5.85
C ALA A 316 13.81 -12.64 7.20
N TYR A 317 13.28 -13.11 8.33
CA TYR A 317 13.85 -12.81 9.66
C TYR A 317 15.28 -13.34 9.83
N CYS A 318 15.57 -14.53 9.30
CA CYS A 318 16.94 -15.07 9.33
C CYS A 318 17.88 -14.29 8.40
N VAL A 319 17.38 -13.85 7.23
CA VAL A 319 18.14 -12.97 6.32
C VAL A 319 18.40 -11.60 6.94
N GLU A 320 17.46 -11.04 7.69
CA GLU A 320 17.66 -9.80 8.45
C GLU A 320 18.75 -9.95 9.52
N ALA A 321 18.76 -11.08 10.25
CA ALA A 321 19.81 -11.38 11.20
C ALA A 321 21.19 -11.51 10.51
N LEU A 322 21.24 -12.15 9.35
CA LEU A 322 22.44 -12.26 8.53
C LEU A 322 22.94 -10.89 8.03
N GLY A 323 22.04 -10.04 7.55
CA GLY A 323 22.37 -8.67 7.15
C GLY A 323 22.86 -7.82 8.32
N SER A 324 22.37 -8.07 9.54
CA SER A 324 22.85 -7.40 10.75
C SER A 324 24.28 -7.80 11.10
N CYS A 325 24.68 -9.06 10.88
CA CYS A 325 26.07 -9.51 11.02
C CYS A 325 27.00 -8.79 10.03
N ALA A 326 26.55 -8.52 8.79
CA ALA A 326 27.32 -7.77 7.80
C ALA A 326 27.60 -6.31 8.24
N GLY A 327 26.63 -5.67 8.93
CA GLY A 327 26.79 -4.30 9.42
C GLY A 327 27.57 -4.16 10.74
N ALA A 328 27.47 -5.15 11.64
CA ALA A 328 28.02 -5.06 13.00
C ALA A 328 29.39 -5.72 13.18
N GLU A 329 29.76 -6.71 12.36
CA GLU A 329 30.89 -7.64 12.62
C GLU A 329 32.01 -7.58 11.57
N ALA A 330 32.40 -6.37 11.15
CA ALA A 330 33.54 -6.15 10.24
C ALA A 330 34.89 -6.67 10.76
N GLN A 331 34.97 -7.14 12.02
CA GLN A 331 36.20 -7.53 12.73
C GLN A 331 36.64 -8.99 12.57
N ALA A 332 35.88 -9.85 11.89
CA ALA A 332 36.34 -11.22 11.68
C ALA A 332 37.64 -11.26 10.84
N PRO A 333 38.61 -12.11 11.21
CA PRO A 333 39.87 -12.22 10.48
C PRO A 333 39.66 -12.58 9.01
N GLU A 334 40.34 -11.87 8.11
CA GLU A 334 40.24 -12.07 6.66
C GLU A 334 40.65 -13.48 6.20
N HIS A 335 41.48 -14.19 6.96
CA HIS A 335 41.82 -15.58 6.66
C HIS A 335 40.61 -16.53 6.90
N ALA A 336 39.90 -16.39 8.02
CA ALA A 336 38.73 -17.20 8.34
C ALA A 336 37.58 -16.91 7.37
N LYS A 337 37.40 -15.63 7.01
CA LYS A 337 36.46 -15.24 5.94
C LYS A 337 36.80 -15.91 4.62
N ARG A 338 38.07 -15.95 4.19
CA ARG A 338 38.47 -16.60 2.92
C ARG A 338 38.15 -18.09 2.88
N LEU A 339 38.31 -18.82 3.99
CA LEU A 339 38.05 -20.26 4.06
C LEU A 339 36.57 -20.59 3.85
N LEU A 340 35.66 -19.85 4.49
CA LEU A 340 34.22 -20.13 4.40
C LEU A 340 33.48 -19.32 3.33
N ARG A 341 34.07 -18.26 2.78
CA ARG A 341 33.44 -17.41 1.75
C ARG A 341 32.90 -18.22 0.58
N GLY A 342 33.69 -19.16 0.07
CA GLY A 342 33.29 -20.01 -1.05
C GLY A 342 32.09 -20.88 -0.70
N ALA A 343 32.12 -21.56 0.45
CA ALA A 343 31.04 -22.44 0.89
C ALA A 343 29.76 -21.66 1.22
N CYS A 344 29.86 -20.57 1.98
CA CYS A 344 28.74 -19.70 2.32
C CYS A 344 28.09 -19.07 1.07
N ALA A 345 28.88 -18.55 0.14
CA ALA A 345 28.36 -18.00 -1.12
C ALA A 345 27.67 -19.07 -1.98
N ARG A 346 28.22 -20.30 -2.03
CA ARG A 346 27.57 -21.43 -2.72
C ARG A 346 26.20 -21.74 -2.09
N VAL A 347 26.12 -21.91 -0.77
CA VAL A 347 24.84 -22.21 -0.10
C VAL A 347 23.82 -21.09 -0.32
N ALA A 348 24.23 -19.83 -0.20
CA ALA A 348 23.36 -18.68 -0.45
C ALA A 348 22.81 -18.66 -1.88
N ALA A 349 23.67 -18.89 -2.89
CA ALA A 349 23.26 -18.98 -4.29
C ALA A 349 22.31 -20.17 -4.55
N ARG A 350 22.51 -21.31 -3.88
CA ARG A 350 21.59 -22.47 -3.99
C ARG A 350 20.24 -22.18 -3.35
N CYS A 351 20.20 -21.58 -2.16
CA CYS A 351 18.98 -21.12 -1.52
C CYS A 351 18.22 -20.12 -2.40
N ALA A 352 18.93 -19.13 -2.94
CA ALA A 352 18.34 -18.13 -3.83
C ALA A 352 17.83 -18.75 -5.13
N ARG A 353 18.52 -19.77 -5.68
CA ARG A 353 18.03 -20.54 -6.82
C ARG A 353 16.73 -21.29 -6.50
N VAL A 354 16.63 -21.92 -5.33
CA VAL A 354 15.39 -22.58 -4.89
C VAL A 354 14.24 -21.58 -4.77
N LEU A 355 14.46 -20.43 -4.14
CA LEU A 355 13.44 -19.37 -4.05
C LEU A 355 13.00 -18.85 -5.43
N ARG A 356 13.92 -18.67 -6.37
CA ARG A 356 13.61 -18.25 -7.74
C ARG A 356 12.85 -19.33 -8.52
N GLU A 357 13.17 -20.60 -8.31
CA GLU A 357 12.45 -21.70 -8.96
C GLU A 357 11.06 -21.91 -8.35
N ALA A 358 10.93 -21.72 -7.04
CA ALA A 358 9.63 -21.65 -6.36
C ALA A 358 8.79 -20.48 -6.89
N SER A 359 9.41 -19.31 -7.08
CA SER A 359 8.79 -18.14 -7.70
C SER A 359 8.27 -18.47 -9.09
N ARG A 360 9.07 -19.14 -9.93
CA ARG A 360 8.67 -19.57 -11.28
C ARG A 360 7.55 -20.59 -11.27
N SER A 361 7.63 -21.60 -10.40
CA SER A 361 6.58 -22.61 -10.20
C SER A 361 5.24 -21.96 -9.89
N VAL A 362 5.23 -21.02 -8.92
CA VAL A 362 4.03 -20.23 -8.59
C VAL A 362 3.62 -19.37 -9.78
N ALA A 363 4.52 -18.55 -10.35
CA ALA A 363 4.20 -17.59 -11.42
C ALA A 363 3.59 -18.23 -12.67
N THR A 364 4.01 -19.46 -12.98
CA THR A 364 3.49 -20.24 -14.12
C THR A 364 2.34 -21.15 -13.76
N MET A 365 2.03 -21.31 -12.47
CA MET A 365 1.11 -22.31 -11.92
C MET A 365 1.41 -23.73 -12.42
N THR A 366 2.70 -24.08 -12.46
CA THR A 366 3.17 -25.39 -12.89
C THR A 366 4.04 -26.06 -11.84
N ALA A 367 3.89 -27.38 -11.70
CA ALA A 367 4.79 -28.17 -10.88
C ALA A 367 6.10 -28.35 -11.66
N SER A 368 7.20 -27.84 -11.11
CA SER A 368 8.51 -27.82 -11.76
C SER A 368 9.44 -28.86 -11.14
N ARG A 369 9.87 -29.84 -11.94
CA ARG A 369 10.96 -30.77 -11.54
C ARG A 369 12.25 -30.02 -11.23
N ALA A 370 12.46 -28.83 -11.81
CA ALA A 370 13.64 -28.05 -11.53
C ALA A 370 13.66 -27.52 -10.09
N LEU A 371 12.50 -27.38 -9.43
CA LEU A 371 12.43 -27.03 -8.01
C LEU A 371 12.99 -28.15 -7.14
N ASP A 372 12.56 -29.39 -7.40
CA ASP A 372 13.06 -30.58 -6.70
C ASP A 372 14.57 -30.73 -6.86
N PHE A 373 15.08 -30.59 -8.10
CA PHE A 373 16.52 -30.62 -8.36
C PHE A 373 17.27 -29.49 -7.67
N ALA A 374 16.70 -28.27 -7.65
CA ALA A 374 17.32 -27.15 -6.95
C ALA A 374 17.37 -27.37 -5.43
N ALA A 375 16.35 -27.99 -4.84
CA ALA A 375 16.30 -28.34 -3.43
C ALA A 375 17.35 -29.41 -3.08
N ALA A 376 17.48 -30.46 -3.89
CA ALA A 376 18.51 -31.49 -3.71
C ALA A 376 19.95 -30.91 -3.84
N ASP A 377 20.16 -30.01 -4.81
CA ASP A 377 21.43 -29.29 -4.97
C ASP A 377 21.76 -28.42 -3.75
N MET A 378 20.74 -27.80 -3.14
CA MET A 378 20.90 -26.99 -1.93
C MET A 378 21.30 -27.86 -0.73
N ASP A 379 20.63 -28.99 -0.50
CA ASP A 379 20.93 -29.92 0.59
C ASP A 379 22.37 -30.47 0.48
N THR A 380 22.82 -30.77 -0.74
CA THR A 380 24.21 -31.16 -1.00
C THR A 380 25.20 -30.07 -0.61
N ALA A 381 24.96 -28.82 -1.02
CA ALA A 381 25.82 -27.69 -0.66
C ALA A 381 25.79 -27.39 0.85
N LEU A 382 24.66 -27.61 1.50
CA LEU A 382 24.49 -27.47 2.95
C LEU A 382 25.35 -28.49 3.71
N HIS A 383 25.34 -29.75 3.26
CA HIS A 383 26.20 -30.80 3.82
C HIS A 383 27.69 -30.50 3.67
N GLU A 384 28.11 -29.95 2.52
CA GLU A 384 29.49 -29.48 2.33
C GLU A 384 29.85 -28.37 3.33
N LEU A 385 29.01 -27.34 3.46
CA LEU A 385 29.24 -26.24 4.40
C LEU A 385 29.36 -26.74 5.85
N GLN A 386 28.49 -27.67 6.26
CA GLN A 386 28.57 -28.28 7.58
C GLN A 386 29.87 -29.09 7.78
N GLY A 387 30.36 -29.76 6.73
CA GLY A 387 31.66 -30.42 6.73
C GLY A 387 32.81 -29.42 6.91
N ASP A 388 32.80 -28.35 6.12
CA ASP A 388 33.80 -27.28 6.18
C ASP A 388 33.84 -26.63 7.57
N MET A 389 32.67 -26.30 8.13
CA MET A 389 32.54 -25.77 9.50
C MET A 389 33.14 -26.70 10.57
N ARG A 390 32.95 -28.03 10.44
CA ARG A 390 33.52 -29.00 11.38
C ARG A 390 35.03 -29.11 11.26
N SER A 391 35.58 -28.94 10.06
CA SER A 391 37.02 -29.02 9.80
C SER A 391 37.77 -27.71 10.10
N LEU A 392 37.06 -26.58 10.13
CA LEU A 392 37.62 -25.24 10.31
C LEU A 392 38.51 -25.08 11.55
N PRO A 393 38.14 -25.56 12.76
CA PRO A 393 38.99 -25.42 13.94
C PRO A 393 40.33 -26.14 13.79
N SER A 394 40.33 -27.32 13.15
CA SER A 394 41.55 -28.09 12.91
C SER A 394 42.44 -27.47 11.83
N THR A 395 41.86 -26.88 10.77
CA THR A 395 42.64 -26.18 9.74
C THR A 395 43.23 -24.88 10.27
N LEU A 396 42.48 -24.14 11.08
CA LEU A 396 42.97 -22.93 11.75
C LEU A 396 44.11 -23.26 12.73
N ALA A 397 43.99 -24.34 13.52
CA ALA A 397 45.07 -24.78 14.42
C ALA A 397 46.34 -25.24 13.69
N ALA A 398 46.20 -25.77 12.47
CA ALA A 398 47.33 -26.21 11.64
C ALA A 398 48.01 -25.04 10.90
N GLU A 399 47.25 -24.04 10.46
CA GLU A 399 47.77 -22.88 9.71
C GLU A 399 48.23 -21.74 10.62
N LEU A 400 47.64 -21.58 11.81
CA LEU A 400 48.05 -20.56 12.79
C LEU A 400 48.91 -21.15 13.90
N ALA A 401 50.21 -20.97 13.74
CA ALA A 401 51.09 -20.82 14.89
C ALA A 401 50.72 -19.51 15.63
N ALA A 402 49.78 -19.62 16.57
CA ALA A 402 49.63 -18.80 17.78
C ALA A 402 48.99 -17.38 17.77
N GLU A 403 48.47 -16.80 16.67
CA GLU A 403 48.01 -15.39 16.71
C GLU A 403 46.50 -15.08 16.58
N THR A 404 45.61 -16.05 16.31
CA THR A 404 44.14 -15.78 16.33
C THR A 404 43.42 -16.59 17.38
N SER A 405 42.60 -15.91 18.16
CA SER A 405 41.78 -16.56 19.18
C SER A 405 40.54 -17.17 18.52
N LEU A 406 40.07 -18.30 19.06
CA LEU A 406 38.84 -18.96 18.62
C LEU A 406 37.63 -18.00 18.68
N MET A 407 37.66 -17.02 19.59
CA MET A 407 36.65 -15.96 19.70
C MET A 407 36.59 -15.07 18.45
N ASP A 408 37.72 -14.78 17.80
CA ASP A 408 37.75 -13.90 16.61
C ASP A 408 37.10 -14.57 15.39
N THR A 409 36.95 -15.89 15.41
CA THR A 409 36.31 -16.67 14.32
C THR A 409 34.81 -16.89 14.52
N MET A 410 34.28 -16.60 15.72
CA MET A 410 32.85 -16.75 16.03
C MET A 410 31.91 -16.06 15.04
N PRO A 411 32.16 -14.83 14.56
CA PRO A 411 31.28 -14.19 13.57
C PRO A 411 31.09 -15.01 12.29
N VAL A 412 32.14 -15.67 11.81
CA VAL A 412 32.10 -16.48 10.58
C VAL A 412 31.29 -17.76 10.82
N PHE A 413 31.41 -18.36 12.00
CA PHE A 413 30.55 -19.48 12.43
C PHE A 413 29.09 -19.06 12.57
N THR A 414 28.82 -17.88 13.12
CA THR A 414 27.47 -17.31 13.23
C THR A 414 26.83 -17.16 11.85
N VAL A 415 27.55 -16.57 10.88
CA VAL A 415 27.07 -16.44 9.50
C VAL A 415 26.80 -17.80 8.85
N ALA A 416 27.71 -18.76 8.99
CA ALA A 416 27.52 -20.09 8.44
C ALA A 416 26.33 -20.82 9.11
N SER A 417 26.15 -20.68 10.43
CA SER A 417 24.99 -21.22 11.15
C SER A 417 23.67 -20.56 10.74
N LEU A 418 23.67 -19.25 10.48
CA LEU A 418 22.50 -18.55 9.95
C LEU A 418 22.15 -19.04 8.53
N LEU A 419 23.14 -19.35 7.70
CA LEU A 419 22.89 -19.95 6.37
C LEU A 419 22.30 -21.36 6.46
N VAL A 420 22.72 -22.16 7.44
CA VAL A 420 22.11 -23.46 7.72
C VAL A 420 20.62 -23.27 8.10
N GLU A 421 20.34 -22.34 9.00
CA GLU A 421 18.97 -22.02 9.40
C GLU A 421 18.14 -21.49 8.22
N ILE A 422 18.69 -20.58 7.41
CA ILE A 422 18.04 -20.03 6.21
C ILE A 422 17.70 -21.15 5.23
N SER A 423 18.59 -22.12 5.02
CA SER A 423 18.36 -23.27 4.14
C SER A 423 17.14 -24.07 4.61
N ALA A 424 17.04 -24.37 5.91
CA ALA A 424 15.86 -25.03 6.49
C ALA A 424 14.57 -24.19 6.36
N ARG A 425 14.66 -22.85 6.43
CA ARG A 425 13.51 -21.97 6.19
C ARG A 425 13.10 -21.93 4.72
N VAL A 426 14.04 -22.05 3.79
CA VAL A 426 13.77 -22.15 2.34
C VAL A 426 13.06 -23.46 2.02
N GLU A 427 13.43 -24.59 2.63
CA GLU A 427 12.67 -25.84 2.51
C GLU A 427 11.21 -25.68 2.96
N GLY A 428 10.98 -24.98 4.08
CA GLY A 428 9.62 -24.64 4.51
C GLY A 428 8.84 -23.72 3.55
N VAL A 429 9.52 -23.00 2.66
CA VAL A 429 8.88 -22.28 1.53
C VAL A 429 8.51 -23.25 0.43
N VAL A 430 9.39 -24.20 0.08
CA VAL A 430 9.13 -25.26 -0.91
C VAL A 430 7.92 -26.08 -0.49
N ASP A 431 7.88 -26.57 0.76
CA ASP A 431 6.75 -27.36 1.29
C ASP A 431 5.41 -26.61 1.16
N ALA A 432 5.41 -25.30 1.47
CA ALA A 432 4.22 -24.47 1.37
C ALA A 432 3.79 -24.23 -0.09
N VAL A 433 4.75 -24.12 -1.01
CA VAL A 433 4.51 -24.02 -2.46
C VAL A 433 3.96 -25.32 -3.00
N ASP A 434 4.47 -26.47 -2.57
CA ASP A 434 3.97 -27.79 -2.97
C ASP A 434 2.56 -28.05 -2.45
N GLU A 435 2.25 -27.64 -1.22
CA GLU A 435 0.87 -27.68 -0.69
C GLU A 435 -0.07 -26.79 -1.54
N LEU A 436 0.37 -25.58 -1.89
CA LEU A 436 -0.37 -24.69 -2.77
C LEU A 436 -0.57 -25.31 -4.16
N ALA A 437 0.50 -25.85 -4.77
CA ALA A 437 0.49 -26.45 -6.09
C ALA A 437 -0.47 -27.65 -6.15
N THR A 438 -0.44 -28.50 -5.13
CA THR A 438 -1.33 -29.66 -5.00
C THR A 438 -2.79 -29.23 -4.92
N LEU A 439 -3.11 -28.27 -4.04
CA LEU A 439 -4.49 -27.81 -3.85
C LEU A 439 -5.02 -26.95 -5.00
N ALA A 440 -4.14 -26.22 -5.68
CA ALA A 440 -4.48 -25.42 -6.86
C ALA A 440 -4.45 -26.23 -8.16
N SER A 441 -4.06 -27.51 -8.10
CA SER A 441 -3.92 -28.40 -9.26
C SER A 441 -3.01 -27.81 -10.34
N PHE A 442 -1.80 -27.41 -9.94
CA PHE A 442 -0.78 -26.93 -10.87
C PHE A 442 -0.53 -27.97 -11.97
N LYS A 443 -0.33 -27.49 -13.20
CA LYS A 443 -0.08 -28.38 -14.35
C LYS A 443 1.32 -28.97 -14.21
N GLN A 444 1.49 -30.25 -14.54
CA GLN A 444 2.83 -30.82 -14.66
C GLN A 444 3.43 -30.41 -16.00
N VAL A 445 4.70 -30.01 -15.99
CA VAL A 445 5.46 -29.84 -17.23
C VAL A 445 6.00 -31.22 -17.60
N ASP A 446 5.32 -31.92 -18.50
CA ASP A 446 5.86 -33.12 -19.12
C ASP A 446 7.02 -32.70 -20.04
N GLY A 447 8.23 -33.13 -19.68
CA GLY A 447 9.47 -32.73 -20.34
C GLY A 447 9.72 -33.48 -21.64
N ASP A 448 8.86 -33.31 -22.63
CA ASP A 448 9.12 -33.67 -24.03
C ASP A 448 8.39 -32.64 -24.91
N ASP A 449 9.10 -31.59 -25.30
CA ASP A 449 8.92 -30.84 -26.56
C ASP A 449 10.12 -29.87 -26.66
N ASP A 450 11.29 -30.44 -26.96
CA ASP A 450 12.32 -29.71 -27.68
C ASP A 450 11.88 -29.57 -29.14
N ASP A 451 11.94 -28.34 -29.63
CA ASP A 451 11.73 -27.89 -31.03
C ASP A 451 10.30 -27.49 -31.43
N ASP A 452 9.93 -26.25 -31.08
CA ASP A 452 9.58 -25.31 -32.15
C ASP A 452 10.02 -23.89 -31.77
N GLY A 453 11.18 -23.51 -32.31
CA GLY A 453 11.68 -22.15 -32.26
C GLY A 453 10.76 -21.17 -32.99
N LYS A 454 10.59 -19.99 -32.37
CA LYS A 454 9.89 -18.77 -32.86
C LYS A 454 8.37 -18.72 -32.64
N LYS A 455 7.99 -18.29 -31.43
CA LYS A 455 7.10 -17.13 -31.17
C LYS A 455 6.87 -16.98 -29.67
N GLY A 456 7.43 -15.94 -29.07
CA GLY A 456 7.09 -15.61 -27.67
C GLY A 456 7.94 -14.52 -27.02
N GLU A 457 9.17 -14.28 -27.47
CA GLU A 457 9.97 -13.14 -27.02
C GLU A 457 9.62 -11.86 -27.79
N ALA A 458 8.38 -11.41 -27.66
CA ALA A 458 8.00 -10.06 -28.08
C ALA A 458 6.76 -9.52 -27.35
N GLU A 459 6.41 -9.99 -26.15
CA GLU A 459 5.40 -9.29 -25.35
C GLU A 459 5.41 -9.63 -23.86
N MET A 460 6.55 -9.43 -23.16
CA MET A 460 6.51 -9.26 -21.70
C MET A 460 7.74 -8.56 -21.13
N THR A 461 8.26 -7.52 -21.82
CA THR A 461 8.99 -6.46 -21.12
C THR A 461 7.98 -5.51 -20.48
N MET A 462 7.26 -5.97 -19.46
CA MET A 462 6.64 -5.04 -18.53
C MET A 462 7.78 -4.57 -17.61
N LYS A 463 8.27 -3.34 -17.85
CA LYS A 463 9.11 -2.63 -16.88
C LYS A 463 8.31 -2.52 -15.58
N VAL A 464 8.56 -3.42 -14.64
CA VAL A 464 8.04 -3.35 -13.28
C VAL A 464 8.94 -2.37 -12.53
N HIS A 465 8.48 -1.12 -12.41
CA HIS A 465 9.10 -0.15 -11.51
C HIS A 465 8.76 -0.52 -10.04
N PRO A 466 9.65 -0.31 -9.07
CA PRO A 466 9.42 -0.69 -7.68
C PRO A 466 8.22 0.07 -7.09
N LEU A 467 7.32 -0.67 -6.44
CA LEU A 467 6.34 -0.10 -5.51
C LEU A 467 7.10 0.58 -4.37
N ASN A 468 6.93 1.90 -4.25
CA ASN A 468 7.52 2.74 -3.20
C ASN A 468 7.31 2.16 -1.80
N GLU A 469 8.42 2.02 -1.09
CA GLU A 469 8.49 1.96 0.37
C GLU A 469 8.06 3.33 0.96
N PRO A 470 7.57 3.38 2.21
CA PRO A 470 7.39 4.64 2.91
C PRO A 470 8.76 5.25 3.23
N ASP A 471 9.04 6.42 2.68
CA ASP A 471 10.22 7.23 3.00
C ASP A 471 10.23 7.54 4.51
N THR A 472 11.16 6.94 5.25
CA THR A 472 11.57 7.44 6.57
C THR A 472 12.69 8.45 6.35
N ASP A 473 12.34 9.73 6.32
CA ASP A 473 13.30 10.83 6.37
C ASP A 473 13.98 10.82 7.75
N VAL A 474 15.21 10.29 7.81
CA VAL A 474 16.15 10.57 8.89
C VAL A 474 16.87 11.86 8.53
N GLU A 475 16.41 12.95 9.13
CA GLU A 475 17.01 14.28 9.03
C GLU A 475 18.40 14.26 9.67
N ALA A 476 19.46 14.27 8.85
CA ALA A 476 20.82 14.48 9.30
C ALA A 476 21.05 15.99 9.57
N PRO A 477 21.75 16.37 10.65
CA PRO A 477 21.88 17.76 11.06
C PRO A 477 22.83 18.54 10.14
N SER A 478 22.38 19.72 9.71
CA SER A 478 23.18 20.68 8.93
C SER A 478 24.32 21.30 9.77
N PRO A 479 25.52 21.54 9.20
CA PRO A 479 26.67 22.06 9.93
C PRO A 479 26.74 23.59 9.84
N GLU A 480 26.09 24.32 10.76
CA GLU A 480 26.33 25.76 10.94
C GLU A 480 26.23 26.16 12.42
N ASN A 481 27.33 26.05 13.16
CA ASN A 481 27.79 27.07 14.13
C ASN A 481 29.06 26.60 14.86
N GLN A 482 30.23 26.90 14.28
CA GLN A 482 31.46 27.11 15.04
C GLN A 482 32.14 28.39 14.55
N ALA A 483 31.63 29.52 15.00
CA ALA A 483 32.36 30.79 14.98
C ALA A 483 31.80 31.75 16.03
N ALA A 484 32.14 31.55 17.30
CA ALA A 484 32.29 32.63 18.28
C ALA A 484 32.95 32.10 19.56
N LYS A 485 34.29 32.09 19.54
CA LYS A 485 35.08 32.42 20.73
C LYS A 485 35.17 33.95 20.77
N ALA A 486 34.46 34.55 21.72
CA ALA A 486 34.91 35.65 22.56
C ALA A 486 34.03 35.64 23.81
#